data_AF-A0A530AJ34-F1
#
_entry.id   AF-A0A530AJ34-F1
#
_cell.length_a   1.000
_cell.length_b   1.000
_cell.length_c   1.000
_cell.angle_alpha   90.00
_cell.angle_beta   90.00
_cell.angle_gamma   90.00
#
_symmetry.space_group_name_H-M   'P 1'
#
loop_
_entity.id
_entity.type
_entity.pdbx_description
1 polymer ?
#
loop_
_entity_poly.entity_id
_entity_poly.type
_entity_poly.pdbx_seq_one_letter_code
_entity_poly.pdbx_strand_id
1 'polypeptide(L)'
;GMDTSKLDWLVSLDYQDLSLAKPFEDQTVTEADGSITVGPKQAVISAEAKLNGIPAELDLVEPLADDGPARSRKVTLILDDKTRNASMPGLSDLLSGTIKVAIDKSGEDAQQVSADLTNARLDIPWAGWSKGAGIPAKVAFNMAKSGSTTTLSDFA
;
A
#
# COMPACT_ATOMS: atom_id res chain seq x y z
N GLY A 1 22.66 -30.24 -19.16
CA GLY A 1 22.55 -29.24 -18.07
C GLY A 1 21.55 -29.76 -17.07
N MET A 2 21.72 -29.44 -15.79
CA MET A 2 20.72 -29.76 -14.77
C MET A 2 19.46 -28.94 -15.05
N ASP A 3 18.29 -29.58 -14.98
CA ASP A 3 17.00 -28.91 -15.13
C ASP A 3 16.72 -28.08 -13.88
N THR A 4 16.83 -26.75 -14.01
CA THR A 4 16.66 -25.82 -12.89
C THR A 4 15.24 -25.82 -12.33
N SER A 5 14.25 -26.38 -13.06
CA SER A 5 12.89 -26.57 -12.54
C SER A 5 12.77 -27.67 -11.48
N LYS A 6 13.81 -28.50 -11.31
CA LYS A 6 13.88 -29.59 -10.32
C LYS A 6 14.72 -29.24 -9.08
N LEU A 7 15.25 -28.02 -9.03
CA LEU A 7 16.05 -27.55 -7.89
C LEU A 7 15.15 -26.88 -6.86
N ASP A 8 15.15 -27.42 -5.64
CA ASP A 8 14.53 -26.82 -4.47
C ASP A 8 15.50 -25.81 -3.85
N TRP A 9 15.57 -24.62 -4.47
CA TRP A 9 16.46 -23.55 -4.04
C TRP A 9 15.69 -22.48 -3.25
N LEU A 10 16.40 -21.78 -2.38
CA LEU A 10 15.85 -20.66 -1.64
C LEU A 10 16.93 -19.58 -1.49
N VAL A 11 16.56 -18.34 -1.78
CA VAL A 11 17.37 -17.15 -1.51
C VAL A 11 16.64 -16.32 -0.47
N SER A 12 17.31 -15.98 0.62
CA SER A 12 16.83 -15.03 1.62
C SER A 12 17.76 -13.84 1.66
N LEU A 13 17.21 -12.65 1.52
CA LEU A 13 17.93 -11.39 1.55
C LEU A 13 17.26 -10.47 2.57
N ASP A 14 18.01 -10.10 3.59
CA ASP A 14 17.65 -9.00 4.48
C ASP A 14 18.38 -7.74 4.04
N TYR A 15 17.70 -6.60 4.08
CA TYR A 15 18.25 -5.31 3.69
C TYR A 15 17.84 -4.21 4.66
N GLN A 16 18.69 -3.20 4.74
CA GLN A 16 18.48 -1.98 5.52
C GLN A 16 18.80 -0.78 4.63
N ASP A 17 18.02 0.29 4.78
CA ASP A 17 18.12 1.56 4.06
C ASP A 17 18.22 1.39 2.52
N LEU A 18 17.46 0.43 1.98
CA LEU A 18 17.44 0.17 0.54
C LEU A 18 16.62 1.23 -0.19
N SER A 19 17.19 1.79 -1.26
CA SER A 19 16.50 2.72 -2.15
C SER A 19 16.62 2.27 -3.60
N LEU A 20 15.51 2.29 -4.33
CA LEU A 20 15.51 1.91 -5.75
C LEU A 20 15.91 3.09 -6.62
N ALA A 21 16.91 2.88 -7.48
CA ALA A 21 17.40 3.91 -8.40
C ALA A 21 16.37 4.31 -9.48
N LYS A 22 15.40 3.43 -9.77
CA LYS A 22 14.32 3.67 -10.72
C LYS A 22 12.97 3.40 -10.04
N PRO A 23 11.90 4.12 -10.41
CA PRO A 23 10.57 3.84 -9.89
C PRO A 23 10.14 2.39 -10.14
N PHE A 24 9.40 1.83 -9.20
CA PHE A 24 8.76 0.53 -9.29
C PHE A 24 7.24 0.72 -9.33
N GLU A 25 6.58 0.25 -10.40
CA GLU A 25 5.15 0.54 -10.67
C GLU A 25 4.80 2.04 -10.53
N ASP A 26 5.64 2.91 -11.11
CA ASP A 26 5.55 4.37 -11.03
C ASP A 26 5.65 4.95 -9.60
N GLN A 27 6.06 4.15 -8.61
CA GLN A 27 6.29 4.59 -7.24
C GLN A 27 7.79 4.73 -6.96
N THR A 28 8.20 5.81 -6.30
CA THR A 28 9.56 5.89 -5.75
C THR A 28 9.62 5.11 -4.45
N VAL A 29 10.65 4.28 -4.27
CA VAL A 29 10.88 3.47 -3.05
C VAL A 29 12.21 3.86 -2.44
N THR A 30 12.17 4.33 -1.18
CA THR A 30 13.35 4.77 -0.44
C THR A 30 13.30 4.31 1.01
N GLU A 31 14.45 4.29 1.69
CA GLU A 31 14.56 3.97 3.12
C GLU A 31 13.84 2.65 3.48
N ALA A 32 14.00 1.63 2.64
CA ALA A 32 13.34 0.36 2.83
C ALA A 32 14.16 -0.56 3.76
N ASP A 33 13.53 -1.05 4.81
CA ASP A 33 14.05 -2.03 5.75
C ASP A 33 13.15 -3.27 5.70
N GLY A 34 13.72 -4.44 5.44
CA GLY A 34 12.91 -5.64 5.31
C GLY A 34 13.64 -6.86 4.75
N SER A 35 12.85 -7.81 4.26
CA SER A 35 13.33 -9.05 3.69
C SER A 35 12.69 -9.39 2.35
N ILE A 36 13.43 -10.11 1.53
CA ILE A 36 12.98 -10.74 0.29
C ILE A 36 13.36 -12.22 0.38
N THR A 37 12.36 -13.10 0.26
CA THR A 37 12.56 -14.54 0.12
C THR A 37 12.15 -14.95 -1.29
N VAL A 38 13.06 -15.56 -2.04
CA VAL A 38 12.83 -16.01 -3.42
C VAL A 38 13.03 -17.51 -3.49
N GLY A 39 12.05 -18.22 -4.06
CA GLY A 39 12.16 -19.63 -4.43
C GLY A 39 11.64 -19.87 -5.84
N PRO A 40 11.55 -21.13 -6.31
CA PRO A 40 11.16 -21.45 -7.69
C PRO A 40 9.79 -20.93 -8.09
N LYS A 41 8.84 -20.86 -7.15
CA LYS A 41 7.43 -20.56 -7.43
C LYS A 41 7.03 -19.11 -7.15
N GLN A 42 7.75 -18.43 -6.27
CA GLN A 42 7.36 -17.10 -5.80
C GLN A 42 8.52 -16.32 -5.20
N ALA A 43 8.38 -15.00 -5.20
CA ALA A 43 9.10 -14.11 -4.31
C ALA A 43 8.12 -13.53 -3.28
N VAL A 44 8.55 -13.48 -2.01
CA VAL A 44 7.82 -12.86 -0.91
C VAL A 44 8.64 -11.69 -0.40
N ILE A 45 8.01 -10.53 -0.24
CA ILE A 45 8.64 -9.30 0.23
C ILE A 45 7.86 -8.78 1.43
N SER A 46 8.55 -8.52 2.53
CA SER A 46 7.98 -7.86 3.71
C SER A 46 8.91 -6.72 4.14
N ALA A 47 8.39 -5.50 4.21
CA ALA A 47 9.24 -4.33 4.47
C ALA A 47 8.46 -3.13 5.03
N GLU A 48 9.18 -2.29 5.75
CA GLU A 48 8.81 -0.89 5.96
C GLU A 48 9.61 -0.03 4.98
N ALA A 49 8.99 0.97 4.36
CA ALA A 49 9.67 1.84 3.39
C ALA A 49 8.97 3.20 3.30
N LYS A 50 9.53 4.10 2.50
CA LYS A 50 8.83 5.29 1.99
C LYS A 50 8.43 5.09 0.54
N LEU A 51 7.12 5.14 0.26
CA LEU A 51 6.56 5.20 -1.08
C LEU A 51 6.19 6.63 -1.43
N ASN A 52 6.83 7.22 -2.45
CA ASN A 52 6.65 8.64 -2.79
C ASN A 52 6.83 9.59 -1.60
N GLY A 53 7.76 9.26 -0.69
CA GLY A 53 7.99 10.00 0.56
C GLY A 53 6.99 9.72 1.68
N ILE A 54 5.97 8.88 1.45
CA ILE A 54 4.97 8.49 2.43
C ILE A 54 5.42 7.20 3.14
N PRO A 55 5.48 7.16 4.48
CA PRO A 55 5.77 5.93 5.21
C PRO A 55 4.74 4.83 4.89
N ALA A 56 5.23 3.63 4.62
CA ALA A 56 4.44 2.50 4.18
C ALA A 56 4.94 1.17 4.75
N GLU A 57 4.00 0.29 5.07
CA GLU A 57 4.24 -1.13 5.36
C GLU A 57 3.86 -1.94 4.12
N LEU A 58 4.70 -2.91 3.73
CA LEU A 58 4.62 -3.67 2.49
C LEU A 58 4.57 -5.18 2.78
N ASP A 59 3.60 -5.88 2.20
CA ASP A 59 3.50 -7.34 2.16
C ASP A 59 3.11 -7.77 0.73
N LEU A 60 4.08 -8.36 0.01
CA LEU A 60 3.95 -8.71 -1.40
C LEU A 60 4.27 -10.18 -1.64
N VAL A 61 3.51 -10.76 -2.56
CA VAL A 61 3.78 -12.07 -3.16
C VAL A 61 3.78 -11.91 -4.66
N GLU A 62 4.91 -12.21 -5.29
CA GLU A 62 5.08 -12.21 -6.75
C GLU A 62 5.25 -13.65 -7.24
N PRO A 63 4.31 -14.19 -8.04
CA PRO A 63 4.47 -15.51 -8.64
C PRO A 63 5.61 -15.51 -9.67
N LEU A 64 6.42 -16.56 -9.67
CA LEU A 64 7.55 -16.76 -10.58
C LEU A 64 7.34 -17.95 -11.54
N ALA A 65 6.24 -18.68 -11.36
CA ALA A 65 5.83 -19.82 -12.18
C ALA A 65 4.30 -19.84 -12.34
N ASP A 66 3.82 -20.47 -13.42
CA ASP A 66 2.37 -20.59 -13.71
C ASP A 66 1.61 -21.37 -12.63
N ASP A 67 2.29 -22.30 -11.94
CA ASP A 67 1.75 -23.08 -10.81
C ASP A 67 2.14 -22.49 -9.43
N GLY A 68 2.54 -21.22 -9.43
CA GLY A 68 2.78 -20.41 -8.24
C GLY A 68 1.48 -19.92 -7.60
N PRO A 69 1.56 -19.32 -6.40
CA PRO A 69 0.41 -18.74 -5.74
C PRO A 69 -0.11 -17.49 -6.46
N ALA A 70 -1.31 -17.04 -6.10
CA ALA A 70 -1.83 -15.79 -6.61
C ALA A 70 -0.92 -14.61 -6.22
N ARG A 71 -0.76 -13.68 -7.15
CA ARG A 71 -0.08 -12.41 -6.88
C ARG A 71 -0.84 -11.63 -5.80
N SER A 72 -0.12 -11.15 -4.78
CA SER A 72 -0.66 -10.36 -3.68
C SER A 72 0.17 -9.09 -3.48
N ARG A 73 -0.50 -7.97 -3.27
CA ARG A 73 0.13 -6.65 -3.11
C ARG A 73 -0.64 -5.87 -2.06
N LYS A 74 -0.23 -6.02 -0.80
CA LYS A 74 -0.81 -5.33 0.34
C LYS A 74 0.13 -4.23 0.79
N VAL A 75 -0.39 -3.00 0.79
CA VAL A 75 0.36 -1.81 1.14
C VAL A 75 -0.45 -1.04 2.18
N THR A 76 0.16 -0.73 3.32
CA THR A 76 -0.44 0.16 4.32
C THR A 76 0.31 1.47 4.34
N LEU A 77 -0.32 2.54 3.88
CA LEU A 77 0.22 3.90 3.96
C LEU A 77 -0.12 4.52 5.32
N ILE A 78 0.85 5.17 5.95
CA ILE A 78 0.68 5.91 7.20
C ILE A 78 0.68 7.40 6.87
N LEU A 79 -0.46 8.04 7.06
CA LEU A 79 -0.67 9.44 6.68
C LEU A 79 -0.92 10.29 7.92
N ASP A 80 0.14 10.93 8.42
CA ASP A 80 0.02 11.99 9.44
C ASP A 80 -0.29 13.35 8.80
N ASP A 81 -0.51 14.37 9.63
CA ASP A 81 -0.86 15.72 9.16
C ASP A 81 0.24 16.30 8.27
N LYS A 82 1.51 16.10 8.63
CA LYS A 82 2.65 16.60 7.86
C LYS A 82 2.68 15.99 6.46
N THR A 83 2.53 14.67 6.37
CA THR A 83 2.58 13.91 5.13
C THR A 83 1.38 14.25 4.24
N ARG A 84 0.17 14.32 4.80
CA ARG A 84 -1.01 14.74 4.01
C ARG A 84 -0.89 16.17 3.51
N ASN A 85 -0.42 17.10 4.33
CA ASN A 85 -0.26 18.49 3.89
C ASN A 85 0.73 18.63 2.72
N ALA A 86 1.77 17.78 2.69
CA ALA A 86 2.76 17.78 1.62
C ALA A 86 2.26 17.07 0.34
N SER A 87 1.61 15.91 0.48
CA SER A 87 1.27 15.04 -0.65
C SER A 87 -0.17 15.23 -1.17
N MET A 88 -1.06 15.79 -0.36
CA MET A 88 -2.51 15.88 -0.60
C MET A 88 -3.04 17.27 -0.19
N PRO A 89 -2.56 18.35 -0.83
CA PRO A 89 -2.93 19.71 -0.43
C PRO A 89 -4.45 19.93 -0.53
N GLY A 90 -5.02 20.61 0.47
CA GLY A 90 -6.45 20.91 0.56
C GLY A 90 -7.29 19.88 1.33
N LEU A 91 -6.72 18.73 1.71
CA LEU A 91 -7.42 17.75 2.56
C LEU A 91 -7.41 18.14 4.05
N SER A 92 -6.50 19.03 4.46
CA SER A 92 -6.25 19.42 5.84
C SER A 92 -7.45 20.06 6.54
N ASP A 93 -8.30 20.76 5.78
CA ASP A 93 -9.52 21.37 6.30
C ASP A 93 -10.62 20.34 6.60
N LEU A 94 -10.52 19.15 5.98
CA LEU A 94 -11.48 18.07 6.15
C LEU A 94 -10.99 17.00 7.12
N LEU A 95 -9.69 16.74 7.19
CA LEU A 95 -9.14 15.58 7.91
C LEU A 95 -7.86 15.95 8.67
N SER A 96 -7.85 15.71 9.98
CA SER A 96 -6.67 15.83 10.85
C SER A 96 -6.44 14.56 11.69
N GLY A 97 -5.22 14.38 12.19
CA GLY A 97 -4.79 13.17 12.91
C GLY A 97 -4.25 12.08 11.98
N THR A 98 -3.54 11.10 12.54
CA THR A 98 -2.91 10.03 11.75
C THR A 98 -3.93 8.98 11.32
N ILE A 99 -3.93 8.63 10.03
CA ILE A 99 -4.71 7.51 9.49
C ILE A 99 -3.78 6.45 8.89
N LYS A 100 -4.21 5.19 8.96
CA LYS A 100 -3.63 4.09 8.19
C LYS A 100 -4.57 3.77 7.03
N VAL A 101 -4.03 3.77 5.81
CA VAL A 101 -4.76 3.44 4.57
C VAL A 101 -4.21 2.14 4.03
N ALA A 102 -4.98 1.07 4.08
CA ALA A 102 -4.64 -0.21 3.49
C ALA A 102 -5.13 -0.27 2.04
N ILE A 103 -4.24 -0.65 1.14
CA ILE A 103 -4.48 -0.86 -0.28
C ILE A 103 -4.16 -2.32 -0.57
N ASP A 104 -5.16 -3.06 -1.04
CA ASP A 104 -5.03 -4.43 -1.48
C ASP A 104 -5.23 -4.50 -3.00
N LYS A 105 -4.16 -4.84 -3.72
CA LYS A 105 -4.15 -5.07 -5.18
C LYS A 105 -3.99 -6.57 -5.49
N SER A 106 -4.51 -7.43 -4.64
CA SER A 106 -4.57 -8.89 -4.86
C SER A 106 -5.77 -9.23 -5.76
N GLY A 107 -5.59 -9.10 -7.08
CA GLY A 107 -6.65 -9.36 -8.08
C GLY A 107 -6.40 -8.65 -9.42
N GLU A 108 -7.25 -8.90 -10.42
CA GLU A 108 -7.06 -8.37 -11.79
C GLU A 108 -7.67 -6.98 -12.01
N ASP A 109 -8.78 -6.60 -11.35
CA ASP A 109 -9.60 -5.48 -11.86
C ASP A 109 -9.78 -4.26 -10.93
N ALA A 110 -9.72 -4.42 -9.60
CA ALA A 110 -9.94 -3.31 -8.66
C ALA A 110 -8.99 -3.36 -7.46
N GLN A 111 -8.51 -2.19 -7.06
CA GLN A 111 -7.75 -2.03 -5.82
C GLN A 111 -8.74 -1.80 -4.69
N GLN A 112 -8.77 -2.69 -3.71
CA GLN A 112 -9.57 -2.46 -2.51
C GLN A 112 -8.81 -1.49 -1.61
N VAL A 113 -9.45 -0.39 -1.24
CA VAL A 113 -8.88 0.62 -0.35
C VAL A 113 -9.72 0.65 0.92
N SER A 114 -9.06 0.69 2.07
CA SER A 114 -9.71 0.90 3.35
C SER A 114 -8.89 1.79 4.26
N ALA A 115 -9.56 2.56 5.12
CA ALA A 115 -8.90 3.38 6.12
C ALA A 115 -9.62 3.30 7.46
N ASP A 116 -8.84 3.18 8.53
CA ASP A 116 -9.33 3.36 9.90
C ASP A 116 -9.21 4.84 10.27
N LEU A 117 -10.36 5.47 10.49
CA LEU A 117 -10.48 6.89 10.82
C LEU A 117 -10.75 7.11 12.31
N THR A 118 -10.60 6.07 13.15
CA THR A 118 -10.91 6.15 14.59
C THR A 118 -10.08 7.22 15.28
N ASN A 119 -8.79 7.33 14.94
CA ASN A 119 -7.89 8.31 15.53
C ASN A 119 -7.87 9.65 14.77
N ALA A 120 -8.71 9.81 13.76
CA ALA A 120 -8.79 11.02 12.96
C ALA A 120 -9.99 11.88 13.37
N ARG A 121 -9.82 13.19 13.20
CA ARG A 121 -10.93 14.15 13.18
C ARG A 121 -11.33 14.38 11.73
N LEU A 122 -12.63 14.28 11.45
CA LEU A 122 -13.21 14.58 10.14
C LEU A 122 -14.17 15.74 10.29
N ASP A 123 -14.06 16.74 9.41
CA ASP A 123 -14.88 17.94 9.39
C ASP A 123 -15.43 18.09 7.96
N ILE A 124 -16.75 18.12 7.81
CA ILE A 124 -17.42 18.28 6.52
C ILE A 124 -18.32 19.52 6.63
N PRO A 125 -17.76 20.74 6.44
CA PRO A 125 -18.44 21.99 6.77
C PRO A 125 -19.75 22.19 5.99
N TRP A 126 -19.75 21.80 4.71
CA TRP A 126 -20.92 21.95 3.83
C TRP A 126 -22.09 21.04 4.22
N ALA A 127 -21.81 19.93 4.93
CA ALA A 127 -22.82 19.03 5.47
C ALA A 127 -23.18 19.35 6.93
N GLY A 128 -22.50 20.32 7.55
CA GLY A 128 -22.62 20.60 8.99
C GLY A 128 -22.25 19.40 9.87
N TRP A 129 -21.46 18.47 9.35
CA TRP A 129 -21.14 17.21 10.02
C TRP A 129 -19.67 17.19 10.44
N SER A 130 -19.40 16.69 11.64
CA SER A 130 -18.05 16.48 12.12
C SER A 130 -17.97 15.23 12.98
N LYS A 131 -16.75 14.71 13.08
CA LYS A 131 -16.38 13.54 13.86
C LYS A 131 -15.09 13.87 14.61
N GLY A 132 -15.09 13.66 15.93
CA GLY A 132 -13.88 13.77 16.75
C GLY A 132 -13.02 12.51 16.72
N ALA A 133 -11.74 12.66 17.07
CA ALA A 133 -10.85 11.53 17.32
C ALA A 133 -11.34 10.66 18.49
N GLY A 134 -11.09 9.36 18.41
CA GLY A 134 -11.55 8.34 19.37
C GLY A 134 -12.93 7.78 19.08
N ILE A 135 -13.74 8.43 18.23
CA ILE A 135 -14.98 7.84 17.74
C ILE A 135 -14.61 6.79 16.68
N PRO A 136 -15.12 5.56 16.68
CA PRO A 136 -14.85 4.61 15.61
C PRO A 136 -15.41 5.08 14.26
N ALA A 137 -14.63 4.98 13.19
CA ALA A 137 -15.13 5.04 11.81
C ALA A 137 -14.17 4.33 10.88
N LYS A 138 -14.73 3.70 9.86
CA LYS A 138 -13.99 3.09 8.77
C LYS A 138 -14.59 3.57 7.47
N VAL A 139 -13.77 3.61 6.44
CA VAL A 139 -14.22 3.75 5.06
C VAL A 139 -13.55 2.65 4.25
N ALA A 140 -14.30 2.00 3.38
CA ALA A 140 -13.77 1.11 2.37
C ALA A 140 -14.41 1.43 1.02
N PHE A 141 -13.65 1.28 -0.06
CA PHE A 141 -14.13 1.43 -1.43
C PHE A 141 -13.22 0.68 -2.40
N ASN A 142 -13.73 0.39 -3.58
CA ASN A 142 -12.96 -0.10 -4.71
C ASN A 142 -12.46 1.09 -5.53
N MET A 143 -11.21 1.01 -5.98
CA MET A 143 -10.57 2.00 -6.84
C MET A 143 -10.10 1.35 -8.14
N ALA A 144 -10.53 1.92 -9.27
CA ALA A 144 -10.09 1.52 -10.60
C ALA A 144 -9.53 2.74 -11.34
N LYS A 145 -8.43 2.55 -12.08
CA LYS A 145 -7.81 3.61 -12.88
C LYS A 145 -7.83 3.23 -14.36
N SER A 146 -8.38 4.11 -15.20
CA SER A 146 -8.37 3.98 -16.66
C SER A 146 -7.86 5.27 -17.29
N GLY A 147 -6.63 5.23 -17.81
CA GLY A 147 -5.94 6.42 -18.30
C GLY A 147 -5.77 7.48 -17.20
N SER A 148 -6.37 8.66 -17.41
CA SER A 148 -6.39 9.77 -16.44
C SER A 148 -7.57 9.73 -15.47
N THR A 149 -8.51 8.81 -15.64
CA THR A 149 -9.72 8.73 -14.83
C THR A 149 -9.52 7.73 -13.69
N THR A 150 -9.79 8.18 -12.47
CA THR A 150 -9.91 7.30 -11.29
C THR A 150 -11.38 7.20 -10.93
N THR A 151 -11.89 5.97 -10.87
CA THR A 151 -13.27 5.67 -10.44
C THR A 151 -13.22 5.05 -9.05
N LEU A 152 -14.08 5.54 -8.16
CA LEU A 152 -14.31 4.98 -6.84
C LEU A 152 -15.71 4.36 -6.80
N SER A 153 -15.85 3.12 -6.32
CA SER A 153 -17.12 2.40 -6.24
C SER A 153 -17.24 1.61 -4.93
N ASP A 154 -18.43 1.05 -4.67
CA ASP A 154 -18.67 0.10 -3.59
C ASP A 154 -18.27 0.63 -2.19
N PHE A 155 -18.63 1.89 -1.91
CA PHE A 155 -18.36 2.54 -0.63
C PHE A 155 -19.09 1.83 0.53
N ALA A 156 -18.35 1.53 1.60
CA ALA A 156 -18.83 0.92 2.84
C ALA A 156 -18.22 1.56 4.09
#